data_AF-A0A9E5LQU5-F1
#
_entry.id   AF-A0A9E5LQU5-F1
#
_cell.length_a   1.000
_cell.length_b   1.000
_cell.length_c   1.000
_cell.angle_alpha   90.00
_cell.angle_beta   90.00
_cell.angle_gamma   90.00
#
_symmetry.space_group_name_H-M   'P 1'
#
loop_
_entity.id
_entity.type
_entity.pdbx_description
1 polymer ?
#
loop_
_entity_poly.entity_id
_entity_poly.type
_entity_poly.pdbx_seq_one_letter_code
_entity_poly.pdbx_strand_id
1 'polypeptide(L)'
;MPLSEHVSNDTQTRQRTLSEVFADWRNSVIASARFQRWAARFPLTRWIVRRQASALFDVMAGFVYSQILLACVKVNLFELLANGALSKTQLQERIALPPAGVNRLLDAAVAIRLLTKRENEHYALGMLGAPLVGNRALVDMIVHHGDFYRDLHDPLALLRGDISGKA
;
A
#
# COMPACT_ATOMS: atom_id res chain seq x y z
N MET A 1 64.17 17.53 4.71
CA MET A 1 63.51 18.58 5.51
C MET A 1 62.97 19.63 4.56
N PRO A 2 61.81 20.23 4.86
CA PRO A 2 60.60 20.04 4.08
C PRO A 2 59.88 21.37 3.80
N LEU A 3 58.67 21.32 3.25
CA LEU A 3 57.46 22.09 3.66
C LEU A 3 56.36 21.70 2.65
N SER A 4 55.56 20.70 3.01
CA SER A 4 54.17 20.84 3.51
C SER A 4 53.18 21.01 2.36
N GLU A 5 52.53 19.93 1.91
CA GLU A 5 51.21 19.53 2.42
C GLU A 5 50.25 20.72 2.58
N HIS A 6 49.39 20.90 1.59
CA HIS A 6 48.01 21.29 1.83
C HIS A 6 47.13 20.64 0.76
N VAL A 7 46.90 19.34 0.91
CA VAL A 7 45.59 18.79 0.57
C VAL A 7 44.63 19.47 1.54
N SER A 8 44.02 20.59 1.11
CA SER A 8 42.82 21.09 1.78
C SER A 8 41.74 20.04 1.57
N ASN A 9 41.69 19.11 2.53
CA ASN A 9 40.47 18.41 2.88
C ASN A 9 39.46 19.48 3.27
N ASP A 10 38.74 20.01 2.28
CA ASP A 10 37.45 20.67 2.49
C ASP A 10 36.47 19.60 2.97
N THR A 11 36.69 19.19 4.22
CA THR A 11 35.69 18.54 5.05
C THR A 11 34.70 19.66 5.35
N GLN A 12 33.85 19.94 4.37
CA GLN A 12 32.74 20.86 4.49
C GLN A 12 31.82 20.27 5.55
N THR A 13 32.15 20.57 6.80
CA THR A 13 31.40 20.22 7.99
C THR A 13 30.13 21.04 7.90
N ARG A 14 29.13 20.50 7.18
CA ARG A 14 27.78 21.05 7.07
C ARG A 14 27.34 21.41 8.48
N GLN A 15 27.31 22.71 8.79
CA GLN A 15 26.85 23.22 10.08
C GLN A 15 25.42 22.72 10.26
N ARG A 16 25.24 21.71 11.12
CA ARG A 16 23.92 21.14 11.43
C ARG A 16 23.08 22.26 12.02
N THR A 17 22.05 22.66 11.31
CA THR A 17 21.16 23.72 11.76
C THR A 17 20.42 23.26 13.02
N LEU A 18 20.10 24.16 13.95
CA LEU A 18 19.37 23.80 15.17
C LEU A 18 18.01 23.12 14.86
N SER A 19 17.43 23.42 13.69
CA SER A 19 16.27 22.73 13.14
C SER A 19 16.52 21.26 12.78
N GLU A 20 17.69 20.93 12.22
CA GLU A 20 18.08 19.54 11.93
C GLU A 20 18.33 18.77 13.24
N VAL A 21 19.02 19.39 14.20
CA VAL A 21 19.26 18.78 15.53
C VAL A 21 17.96 18.54 16.30
N PHE A 22 17.02 19.49 16.25
CA PHE A 22 15.70 19.34 16.86
C PHE A 22 14.87 18.27 16.14
N ALA A 23 14.90 18.22 14.80
CA ALA A 23 14.20 17.20 14.02
C ALA A 23 14.74 15.79 14.33
N ASP A 24 16.06 15.64 14.42
CA ASP A 24 16.73 14.36 14.75
C ASP A 24 16.44 13.93 16.19
N TRP A 25 16.45 14.87 17.13
CA TRP A 25 16.06 14.60 18.52
C TRP A 25 14.60 14.17 18.62
N ARG A 26 13.69 14.89 17.95
CA ARG A 26 12.26 14.54 17.90
C ARG A 26 12.05 13.15 17.29
N ASN A 27 12.72 12.85 16.19
CA ASN A 27 12.66 11.54 15.53
C ASN A 27 13.17 10.44 16.47
N SER A 28 14.24 10.69 17.21
CA SER A 28 14.80 9.76 18.21
C SER A 28 13.84 9.52 19.38
N VAL A 29 13.15 10.56 19.85
CA VAL A 29 12.12 10.46 20.91
C VAL A 29 10.91 9.67 20.42
N ILE A 30 10.44 9.91 19.20
CA ILE A 30 9.31 9.21 18.58
C ILE A 30 9.65 7.74 18.27
N ALA A 31 10.90 7.44 17.90
CA ALA A 31 11.40 6.09 17.66
C ALA A 31 11.62 5.30 18.96
N SER A 32 11.60 5.95 20.13
CA SER A 32 11.85 5.26 21.40
C SER A 32 10.69 4.35 21.81
N ALA A 33 10.99 3.08 22.11
CA ALA A 33 10.00 2.10 22.56
C ALA A 33 9.27 2.53 23.86
N ARG A 34 9.90 3.38 24.69
CA ARG A 34 9.30 3.93 25.91
C ARG A 34 8.20 4.95 25.58
N PHE A 35 8.46 5.87 24.65
CA PHE A 35 7.47 6.85 24.19
C PHE A 35 6.33 6.17 23.43
N GLN A 36 6.63 5.21 22.55
CA GLN A 36 5.62 4.44 21.82
C GLN A 36 4.68 3.66 22.75
N ARG A 37 5.22 2.99 23.79
CA ARG A 37 4.41 2.27 24.80
C ARG A 37 3.56 3.21 25.66
N TRP A 38 4.08 4.38 26.01
CA TRP A 38 3.32 5.40 26.74
C TRP A 38 2.21 6.00 25.88
N ALA A 39 2.53 6.38 24.63
CA ALA A 39 1.58 6.98 23.68
C ALA A 39 0.46 6.01 23.26
N ALA A 40 0.73 4.70 23.19
CA ALA A 40 -0.28 3.67 22.92
C ALA A 40 -1.25 3.43 24.10
N ARG A 41 -0.83 3.75 25.33
CA ARG A 41 -1.63 3.57 26.57
C ARG A 41 -2.51 4.77 26.91
N PHE A 42 -2.19 5.96 26.44
CA PHE A 42 -2.97 7.17 26.69
C PHE A 42 -4.11 7.32 25.67
N PRO A 43 -5.39 7.47 26.09
CA PRO A 43 -6.55 7.29 25.22
C PRO A 43 -6.65 8.28 24.05
N LEU A 44 -6.14 9.51 24.20
CA LEU A 44 -6.11 10.52 23.12
C LEU A 44 -5.02 10.24 22.07
N THR A 45 -3.82 9.87 22.52
CA THR A 45 -2.70 9.57 21.60
C THR A 45 -2.81 8.18 20.98
N ARG A 46 -3.59 7.26 21.58
CA ARG A 46 -3.86 5.92 21.06
C ARG A 46 -4.48 5.93 19.66
N TRP A 47 -5.35 6.90 19.34
CA TRP A 47 -5.91 7.04 17.98
C TRP A 47 -4.83 7.43 16.97
N ILE A 48 -3.95 8.38 17.32
CA ILE A 48 -2.83 8.82 16.48
C ILE A 48 -1.86 7.66 16.24
N VAL A 49 -1.49 6.93 17.28
CA VAL A 49 -0.58 5.77 17.17
C VAL A 49 -1.19 4.66 16.32
N ARG A 50 -2.49 4.37 16.47
CA ARG A 50 -3.19 3.40 15.60
C ARG A 50 -3.23 3.86 14.14
N ARG A 51 -3.45 5.16 13.90
CA ARG A 51 -3.44 5.74 12.56
C ARG A 51 -2.05 5.67 11.92
N GLN A 52 -1.00 5.92 12.70
CA GLN A 52 0.39 5.82 12.25
C GLN A 52 0.78 4.37 11.93
N ALA A 53 0.38 3.42 12.79
CA ALA A 53 0.59 2.00 12.55
C ALA A 53 -0.17 1.50 11.31
N SER A 54 -1.42 1.96 11.12
CA SER A 54 -2.20 1.68 9.89
C SER A 54 -1.50 2.24 8.66
N ALA A 55 -1.03 3.50 8.70
CA ALA A 55 -0.33 4.10 7.57
C ALA A 55 0.97 3.35 7.23
N LEU A 56 1.74 2.91 8.24
CA LEU A 56 2.93 2.09 8.00
C LEU A 56 2.56 0.71 7.43
N PHE A 57 1.50 0.09 7.95
CA PHE A 57 0.97 -1.16 7.40
C PHE A 57 0.51 -1.01 5.96
N ASP A 58 -0.19 0.08 5.62
CA ASP A 58 -0.65 0.38 4.27
C ASP A 58 0.54 0.58 3.30
N VAL A 59 1.64 1.16 3.77
CA VAL A 59 2.89 1.23 2.99
C VAL A 59 3.47 -0.17 2.76
N MET A 60 3.54 -1.01 3.79
CA MET A 60 4.06 -2.38 3.67
C MET A 60 3.17 -3.27 2.80
N ALA A 61 1.85 -3.06 2.85
CA ALA A 61 0.85 -3.86 2.17
C ALA A 61 0.45 -3.29 0.80
N GLY A 62 0.94 -2.11 0.41
CA GLY A 62 0.52 -1.41 -0.81
C GLY A 62 0.64 -2.25 -2.08
N PHE A 63 1.69 -3.08 -2.18
CA PHE A 63 1.83 -4.05 -3.28
C PHE A 63 0.71 -5.09 -3.26
N VAL A 64 0.44 -5.69 -2.10
CA VAL A 64 -0.62 -6.69 -1.92
C VAL A 64 -2.00 -6.11 -2.25
N TYR A 65 -2.29 -4.89 -1.78
CA TYR A 65 -3.55 -4.20 -2.09
C TYR A 65 -3.72 -3.97 -3.59
N SER A 66 -2.65 -3.56 -4.27
CA SER A 66 -2.64 -3.37 -5.72
C SER A 66 -2.92 -4.69 -6.46
N GLN A 67 -2.36 -5.81 -5.98
CA GLN A 67 -2.65 -7.14 -6.55
C GLN A 67 -4.09 -7.61 -6.27
N ILE A 68 -4.66 -7.32 -5.09
CA ILE A 68 -6.07 -7.60 -4.79
C ILE A 68 -6.98 -6.82 -5.74
N LEU A 69 -6.71 -5.52 -5.93
CA LEU A 69 -7.47 -4.68 -6.86
C LEU A 69 -7.38 -5.21 -8.31
N LEU A 70 -6.17 -5.53 -8.77
CA LEU A 70 -5.96 -6.11 -10.09
C LEU A 70 -6.71 -7.44 -10.28
N ALA A 71 -6.70 -8.31 -9.27
CA ALA A 71 -7.43 -9.57 -9.30
C ALA A 71 -8.95 -9.35 -9.40
N CYS A 72 -9.50 -8.39 -8.64
CA CYS A 72 -10.92 -8.01 -8.72
C CYS A 72 -11.29 -7.52 -10.12
N VAL A 73 -10.43 -6.70 -10.74
CA VAL A 73 -10.63 -6.21 -12.11
C VAL A 73 -10.59 -7.36 -13.12
N LYS A 74 -9.59 -8.25 -13.04
CA LYS A 74 -9.41 -9.36 -13.99
C LYS A 74 -10.59 -10.34 -14.00
N VAL A 75 -11.24 -10.55 -12.87
CA VAL A 75 -12.45 -11.40 -12.79
C VAL A 75 -13.75 -10.62 -12.99
N ASN A 76 -13.65 -9.35 -13.40
CA ASN A 76 -14.78 -8.45 -13.63
C ASN A 76 -15.73 -8.29 -12.42
N LEU A 77 -15.17 -8.31 -11.22
CA LEU A 77 -15.93 -8.39 -9.96
C LEU A 77 -16.84 -7.18 -9.73
N PHE A 78 -16.38 -5.99 -10.10
CA PHE A 78 -17.13 -4.75 -9.90
C PHE A 78 -18.35 -4.69 -10.81
N GLU A 79 -18.23 -5.09 -12.08
CA GLU A 79 -19.36 -5.16 -13.01
C GLU A 79 -20.37 -6.22 -12.62
N LEU A 80 -19.93 -7.37 -12.08
CA LEU A 80 -20.84 -8.38 -11.54
C LEU A 80 -21.74 -7.82 -10.42
N LEU A 81 -21.21 -6.88 -9.63
CA LEU A 81 -21.89 -6.25 -8.50
C LEU A 81 -22.53 -4.89 -8.85
N ALA A 82 -22.44 -4.43 -10.10
CA ALA A 82 -22.96 -3.14 -10.55
C ALA A 82 -24.46 -2.99 -10.31
N ASN A 83 -25.21 -4.09 -10.49
CA ASN A 83 -26.67 -4.11 -10.36
C ASN A 83 -27.16 -4.50 -8.95
N GLY A 84 -26.26 -4.65 -7.99
CA GLY A 84 -26.62 -4.96 -6.60
C GLY A 84 -25.78 -6.06 -5.96
N ALA A 85 -26.13 -6.39 -4.73
CA ALA A 85 -25.41 -7.40 -3.96
C ALA A 85 -25.67 -8.80 -4.51
N LEU A 86 -24.62 -9.63 -4.59
CA LEU A 86 -24.71 -11.03 -4.97
C LEU A 86 -24.31 -11.93 -3.80
N SER A 87 -24.91 -13.12 -3.74
CA SER A 87 -24.51 -14.13 -2.77
C SER A 87 -23.12 -14.69 -3.11
N LYS A 88 -22.42 -15.18 -2.11
CA LYS A 88 -21.15 -15.91 -2.27
C LYS A 88 -21.24 -17.03 -3.32
N THR A 89 -22.31 -17.82 -3.29
CA THR A 89 -22.53 -18.92 -4.24
C THR A 89 -22.68 -18.41 -5.66
N GLN A 90 -23.46 -17.35 -5.88
CA GLN A 90 -23.61 -16.73 -7.21
C GLN A 90 -22.27 -16.20 -7.75
N LEU A 91 -21.42 -15.64 -6.87
CA LEU A 91 -20.09 -15.19 -7.26
C LEU A 91 -19.15 -16.36 -7.60
N GLN A 92 -19.22 -17.46 -6.86
CA GLN A 92 -18.45 -18.68 -7.16
C GLN A 92 -18.83 -19.32 -8.49
N GLU A 93 -20.10 -19.23 -8.90
CA GLU A 93 -20.57 -19.75 -10.19
C GLU A 93 -20.11 -18.88 -11.37
N ARG A 94 -19.96 -17.56 -11.16
CA ARG A 94 -19.64 -16.59 -12.23
C ARG A 94 -18.14 -16.34 -12.38
N ILE A 95 -17.36 -16.54 -11.33
CA ILE A 95 -15.91 -16.28 -11.32
C ILE A 95 -15.16 -17.59 -11.59
N ALA A 96 -14.35 -17.60 -12.64
CA ALA A 96 -13.53 -18.76 -13.03
C ALA A 96 -12.30 -18.97 -12.12
N LEU A 97 -12.55 -19.16 -10.82
CA LEU A 97 -11.56 -19.53 -9.81
C LEU A 97 -12.11 -20.68 -8.94
N PRO A 98 -11.24 -21.50 -8.33
CA PRO A 98 -11.69 -22.46 -7.33
C PRO A 98 -12.46 -21.77 -6.19
N PRO A 99 -13.48 -22.40 -5.58
CA PRO A 99 -14.30 -21.78 -4.54
C PRO A 99 -13.49 -21.17 -3.38
N ALA A 100 -12.41 -21.84 -2.96
CA ALA A 100 -11.50 -21.33 -1.94
C ALA A 100 -10.76 -20.05 -2.38
N GLY A 101 -10.42 -19.93 -3.67
CA GLY A 101 -9.80 -18.74 -4.25
C GLY A 101 -10.76 -17.55 -4.28
N VAL A 102 -12.01 -17.78 -4.71
CA VAL A 102 -13.07 -16.75 -4.67
C VAL A 102 -13.25 -16.24 -3.24
N ASN A 103 -13.34 -17.13 -2.26
CA ASN A 103 -13.52 -16.73 -0.85
C ASN A 103 -12.39 -15.83 -0.37
N ARG A 104 -11.13 -16.21 -0.62
CA ARG A 104 -9.97 -15.40 -0.25
C ARG A 104 -9.98 -14.02 -0.93
N LEU A 105 -10.34 -13.98 -2.21
CA LEU A 105 -10.43 -12.71 -2.95
C LEU A 105 -11.52 -11.81 -2.37
N LEU A 106 -12.70 -12.35 -2.07
CA LEU A 106 -13.80 -11.60 -1.48
C LEU A 106 -13.44 -11.06 -0.09
N ASP A 107 -12.86 -11.89 0.77
CA ASP A 107 -12.44 -11.48 2.11
C ASP A 107 -11.35 -10.39 2.04
N ALA A 108 -10.37 -10.55 1.15
CA ALA A 108 -9.33 -9.55 0.92
C ALA A 108 -9.89 -8.22 0.40
N ALA A 109 -10.81 -8.27 -0.58
CA ALA A 109 -11.44 -7.09 -1.16
C ALA A 109 -12.34 -6.35 -0.15
N VAL A 110 -12.99 -7.07 0.78
CA VAL A 110 -13.71 -6.47 1.91
C VAL A 110 -12.74 -5.80 2.89
N ALA A 111 -11.62 -6.45 3.22
CA ALA A 111 -10.62 -5.91 4.15
C ALA A 111 -10.06 -4.55 3.68
N ILE A 112 -9.92 -4.37 2.36
CA ILE A 112 -9.45 -3.10 1.77
C ILE A 112 -10.59 -2.23 1.21
N ARG A 113 -11.84 -2.49 1.62
CA ARG A 113 -13.03 -1.65 1.33
C ARG A 113 -13.37 -1.49 -0.16
N LEU A 114 -12.85 -2.37 -1.01
CA LEU A 114 -13.31 -2.50 -2.40
C LEU A 114 -14.72 -3.11 -2.44
N LEU A 115 -14.99 -4.04 -1.52
CA LEU A 115 -16.31 -4.63 -1.31
C LEU A 115 -16.83 -4.36 0.10
N THR A 116 -18.11 -4.65 0.30
CA THR A 116 -18.73 -4.72 1.62
C THR A 116 -19.48 -6.03 1.74
N LYS A 117 -19.26 -6.75 2.83
CA LYS A 117 -20.01 -7.95 3.18
C LYS A 117 -21.30 -7.55 3.89
N ARG A 118 -22.43 -8.04 3.38
CA ARG A 118 -23.78 -7.91 3.93
C ARG A 118 -24.17 -9.20 4.64
N GLU A 119 -25.36 -9.18 5.24
CA GLU A 119 -25.97 -10.36 5.86
C GLU A 119 -26.07 -11.54 4.86
N ASN A 120 -26.16 -12.76 5.40
CA ASN A 120 -26.33 -13.99 4.61
C ASN A 120 -25.24 -14.22 3.55
N GLU A 121 -23.99 -13.85 3.82
CA GLU A 121 -22.85 -14.00 2.88
C GLU A 121 -23.08 -13.31 1.53
N HIS A 122 -23.78 -12.17 1.51
CA HIS A 122 -23.91 -11.34 0.32
C HIS A 122 -22.79 -10.31 0.25
N TYR A 123 -22.35 -9.98 -0.95
CA TYR A 123 -21.28 -9.03 -1.19
C TYR A 123 -21.81 -7.92 -2.10
N ALA A 124 -21.47 -6.68 -1.78
CA ALA A 124 -21.81 -5.49 -2.55
C ALA A 124 -20.56 -4.63 -2.77
N LEU A 125 -20.67 -3.64 -3.65
CA LEU A 125 -19.62 -2.65 -3.85
C LEU A 125 -19.34 -1.88 -2.56
N GLY A 126 -18.07 -1.77 -2.21
CA GLY A 126 -17.57 -0.91 -1.16
C GLY A 126 -17.26 0.49 -1.68
N MET A 127 -16.91 1.39 -0.78
CA MET A 127 -16.63 2.80 -1.08
C MET A 127 -15.53 2.98 -2.14
N LEU A 128 -14.50 2.12 -2.13
CA LEU A 128 -13.39 2.21 -3.09
C LEU A 128 -13.65 1.43 -4.39
N GLY A 129 -14.55 0.45 -4.38
CA GLY A 129 -14.89 -0.34 -5.57
C GLY A 129 -15.97 0.29 -6.44
N ALA A 130 -16.91 1.03 -5.84
CA ALA A 130 -18.03 1.64 -6.58
C ALA A 130 -17.61 2.56 -7.73
N PRO A 131 -16.60 3.43 -7.62
CA PRO A 131 -16.16 4.30 -8.72
C PRO A 131 -15.55 3.58 -9.93
N LEU A 132 -15.24 2.29 -9.80
CA LEU A 132 -14.65 1.48 -10.89
C LEU A 132 -15.70 0.97 -11.88
N VAL A 133 -16.97 0.92 -11.46
CA VAL A 133 -18.08 0.46 -12.33
C VAL A 133 -18.26 1.43 -13.49
N GLY A 134 -18.25 0.90 -14.71
CA GLY A 134 -18.38 1.68 -15.94
C GLY A 134 -17.20 2.62 -16.25
N ASN A 135 -16.17 2.68 -15.40
CA ASN A 135 -15.01 3.55 -15.60
C ASN A 135 -13.86 2.78 -16.27
N ARG A 136 -13.98 2.62 -17.60
CA ARG A 136 -12.97 1.93 -18.42
C ARG A 136 -11.58 2.52 -18.26
N ALA A 137 -11.45 3.85 -18.18
CA ALA A 137 -10.14 4.49 -18.04
C ALA A 137 -9.41 4.07 -16.76
N LEU A 138 -10.11 4.01 -15.61
CA LEU A 138 -9.51 3.52 -14.36
C LEU A 138 -9.19 2.03 -14.41
N VAL A 139 -10.08 1.23 -15.00
CA VAL A 139 -9.88 -0.21 -15.16
C VAL A 139 -8.66 -0.49 -16.05
N ASP A 140 -8.56 0.19 -17.19
CA ASP A 140 -7.43 0.09 -18.10
C ASP A 140 -6.15 0.52 -17.39
N MET A 141 -6.17 1.66 -16.69
CA MET A 141 -5.03 2.09 -15.87
C MET A 141 -4.58 0.97 -14.94
N ILE A 142 -5.48 0.32 -14.19
CA ILE A 142 -5.12 -0.79 -13.29
C ILE A 142 -4.49 -1.98 -14.04
N VAL A 143 -5.05 -2.35 -15.19
CA VAL A 143 -4.60 -3.53 -15.97
C VAL A 143 -3.22 -3.30 -16.60
N HIS A 144 -2.94 -2.09 -17.12
CA HIS A 144 -1.74 -1.81 -17.89
C HIS A 144 -0.46 -1.70 -17.04
N HIS A 145 -0.54 -1.59 -15.71
CA HIS A 145 0.64 -1.53 -14.83
C HIS A 145 1.29 -2.92 -14.58
N GLY A 146 0.89 -3.97 -15.30
CA GLY A 146 1.39 -5.34 -15.11
C GLY A 146 2.91 -5.49 -15.27
N ASP A 147 3.51 -4.80 -16.25
CA ASP A 147 4.96 -4.83 -16.46
C ASP A 147 5.69 -3.99 -15.40
N PHE A 148 5.16 -2.83 -15.06
CA PHE A 148 5.66 -2.02 -13.93
C PHE A 148 5.67 -2.80 -12.61
N TYR A 149 4.61 -3.56 -12.30
CA TYR A 149 4.56 -4.41 -11.10
C TYR A 149 5.59 -5.55 -11.13
N ARG A 150 5.97 -6.03 -12.32
CA ARG A 150 7.01 -7.05 -12.48
C ARG A 150 8.39 -6.47 -12.19
N ASP A 151 8.65 -5.27 -12.68
CA ASP A 151 9.91 -4.57 -12.45
C ASP A 151 10.07 -4.20 -10.97
N LEU A 152 8.97 -3.89 -10.27
CA LEU A 152 8.95 -3.64 -8.83
C LEU A 152 9.30 -4.86 -7.96
N HIS A 153 9.38 -6.07 -8.52
CA HIS A 153 9.83 -7.25 -7.77
C HIS A 153 11.30 -7.12 -7.31
N ASP A 154 12.14 -6.41 -8.07
CA ASP A 154 13.49 -6.03 -7.66
C ASP A 154 13.64 -4.49 -7.65
N PRO A 155 13.25 -3.84 -6.53
CA PRO A 155 13.27 -2.39 -6.46
C PRO A 155 14.69 -1.81 -6.55
N LEU A 156 15.73 -2.57 -6.18
CA LEU A 156 17.10 -2.08 -6.25
C LEU A 156 17.63 -2.14 -7.68
N ALA A 157 17.34 -3.21 -8.43
CA ALA A 157 17.65 -3.26 -9.86
C ALA A 157 16.90 -2.16 -10.63
N LEU A 158 15.63 -1.91 -10.30
CA LEU A 158 14.84 -0.85 -10.91
C LEU A 158 15.49 0.53 -10.68
N LEU A 159 15.84 0.85 -9.43
CA LEU A 159 16.41 2.15 -9.06
C LEU A 159 17.84 2.34 -9.59
N ARG A 160 18.57 1.26 -9.85
CA ARG A 160 19.89 1.33 -10.52
C ARG A 160 19.78 1.53 -12.04
N GLY A 161 18.60 1.29 -12.62
CA GLY A 161 18.40 1.31 -14.07
C GLY A 161 18.82 0.00 -14.76
N ASP A 162 19.01 -1.07 -13.98
CA ASP A 162 19.41 -2.40 -14.51
C ASP A 162 18.24 -3.11 -15.21
N ILE A 163 17.01 -2.66 -14.96
CA ILE A 163 15.80 -3.18 -15.59
C ILE A 163 15.52 -2.38 -16.86
N SER A 164 15.83 -2.98 -18.01
CA SER A 164 15.48 -2.43 -19.32
C SER A 164 14.01 -2.76 -19.63
N GLY A 165 13.09 -2.15 -18.89
CA GLY A 165 11.66 -2.20 -19.21
C GLY A 165 11.40 -1.35 -20.47
N LYS A 166 10.98 -1.98 -21.57
CA LYS A 166 10.34 -1.27 -22.69
C LYS A 166 9.00 -0.75 -22.17
N ALA A 167 9.00 0.46 -21.62
CA ALA A 167 7.79 1.25 -21.42
C ALA A 167 7.20 1.68 -22.77
#